data_AF-A0A552UZI2-F1
#
_entry.id   AF-A0A552UZI2-F1
#
_cell.length_a   1.000
_cell.length_b   1.000
_cell.length_c   1.000
_cell.angle_alpha   90.00
_cell.angle_beta   90.00
_cell.angle_gamma   90.00
#
_symmetry.space_group_name_H-M   'P 1'
#
loop_
_entity.id
_entity.type
_entity.pdbx_description
1 polymer ?
#
loop_
_entity_poly.entity_id
_entity_poly.type
_entity_poly.pdbx_seq_one_letter_code
_entity_poly.pdbx_strand_id
1 'polypeptide(L)'
;MKNRKINKFDTVYHSTEPNILKFIGTPKRTDKFIQKLLIAVVKEELEENIKLKTAASLRKLINCEDIAVLSDSYNKIALAIGMRKGTVSDTFNANSKPSSSTLFMIINAMGYSLSDFAKVYESLTDVEVKEFKVSKNQK
;
A
#
# COMPACT_ATOMS: atom_id res chain seq x y z
N MET A 1 -49.76 0.50 31.46
CA MET A 1 -48.43 1.15 31.60
C MET A 1 -47.36 0.17 31.14
N LYS A 2 -46.42 0.64 30.31
CA LYS A 2 -45.52 -0.15 29.46
C LYS A 2 -44.40 -0.81 30.28
N ASN A 3 -44.35 -2.15 30.29
CA ASN A 3 -43.13 -2.90 30.66
C ASN A 3 -42.19 -2.93 29.45
N ARG A 4 -41.19 -2.04 29.44
CA ARG A 4 -40.09 -2.05 28.47
C ARG A 4 -39.20 -3.27 28.73
N LYS A 5 -39.25 -4.25 27.82
CA LYS A 5 -38.21 -5.27 27.69
C LYS A 5 -36.93 -4.58 27.19
N ILE A 6 -35.87 -4.64 27.98
CA ILE A 6 -34.53 -4.23 27.56
C ILE A 6 -34.01 -5.34 26.65
N ASN A 7 -33.99 -5.09 25.33
CA ASN A 7 -33.35 -5.98 24.38
C ASN A 7 -31.83 -5.92 24.61
N LYS A 8 -31.25 -7.03 25.04
CA LYS A 8 -29.83 -7.32 24.92
C LYS A 8 -29.47 -7.40 23.43
N PHE A 9 -29.23 -6.25 22.81
CA PHE A 9 -28.32 -6.19 21.67
C PHE A 9 -26.90 -6.16 22.23
N ASP A 10 -26.49 -7.31 22.77
CA ASP A 10 -25.09 -7.58 23.05
C ASP A 10 -24.43 -7.87 21.70
N THR A 11 -23.66 -6.87 21.28
CA THR A 11 -22.58 -6.89 20.31
C THR A 11 -21.98 -8.27 20.04
N VAL A 12 -22.19 -8.79 18.84
CA VAL A 12 -21.34 -9.86 18.29
C VAL A 12 -20.53 -9.27 17.15
N TYR A 13 -19.49 -8.52 17.50
CA TYR A 13 -18.31 -8.47 16.65
C TYR A 13 -17.67 -9.86 16.73
N HIS A 14 -17.95 -10.72 15.77
CA HIS A 14 -17.06 -11.84 15.50
C HIS A 14 -15.78 -11.26 14.88
N SER A 15 -14.88 -10.76 15.73
CA SER A 15 -13.48 -10.68 15.36
C SER A 15 -13.02 -12.12 15.15
N THR A 16 -12.76 -12.48 13.90
CA THR A 16 -12.00 -13.69 13.58
C THR A 16 -10.52 -13.41 13.80
N GLU A 17 -10.18 -12.85 14.97
CA GLU A 17 -8.80 -12.82 15.40
C GLU A 17 -8.38 -14.27 15.66
N PRO A 18 -7.33 -14.77 14.98
CA PRO A 18 -6.86 -16.12 15.21
C PRO A 18 -6.49 -16.24 16.68
N ASN A 19 -7.13 -17.16 17.42
CA ASN A 19 -6.86 -17.38 18.84
C ASN A 19 -5.43 -17.89 19.03
N ILE A 20 -4.51 -16.95 19.25
CA ILE A 20 -3.06 -17.12 19.29
C ILE A 20 -2.65 -18.05 20.44
N LEU A 21 -3.43 -18.08 21.52
CA LEU A 21 -3.21 -18.89 22.72
C LEU A 21 -3.17 -20.40 22.42
N LYS A 22 -3.81 -20.86 21.32
CA LYS A 22 -3.82 -22.28 20.92
C LYS A 22 -2.46 -22.81 20.46
N PHE A 23 -1.54 -21.90 20.10
CA PHE A 23 -0.20 -22.24 19.60
C PHE A 23 0.89 -22.15 20.68
N ILE A 24 0.52 -21.78 21.91
CA ILE A 24 1.40 -21.66 23.06
C ILE A 24 1.15 -22.86 23.97
N GLY A 25 2.20 -23.56 24.40
CA GLY A 25 2.05 -24.65 25.38
C GLY A 25 3.01 -25.84 25.22
N THR A 26 3.70 -25.99 24.09
CA THR A 26 4.88 -26.88 23.99
C THR A 26 5.99 -26.16 23.24
N PRO A 27 7.28 -26.41 23.54
CA PRO A 27 8.41 -25.76 22.87
C PRO A 27 8.28 -25.81 21.34
N LYS A 28 7.97 -26.99 20.78
CA LYS A 28 7.76 -27.18 19.34
C LYS A 28 6.64 -26.32 18.74
N ARG A 29 5.54 -26.09 19.47
CA ARG A 29 4.42 -25.26 18.99
C ARG A 29 4.76 -23.77 19.09
N THR A 30 5.42 -23.39 20.18
CA THR A 30 5.91 -22.02 20.39
C THR A 30 6.93 -21.62 19.31
N ASP A 31 7.89 -22.50 18.97
CA ASP A 31 8.88 -22.23 17.92
C ASP A 31 8.23 -22.02 16.56
N LYS A 32 7.26 -22.87 16.19
CA LYS A 32 6.51 -22.73 14.93
C LYS A 32 5.71 -21.43 14.87
N PHE A 33 5.18 -20.99 16.02
CA PHE A 33 4.49 -19.72 16.12
C PHE A 33 5.45 -18.54 15.91
N ILE A 34 6.58 -18.53 16.60
CA ILE A 34 7.62 -17.49 16.46
C ILE A 34 8.12 -17.41 15.01
N GLN A 35 8.37 -18.55 14.38
CA GLN A 35 8.79 -18.60 12.97
C GLN A 35 7.75 -17.94 12.04
N LYS A 36 6.47 -18.26 12.21
CA LYS A 36 5.39 -17.64 11.43
C LYS A 36 5.28 -16.14 11.67
N LEU A 37 5.45 -15.71 12.91
CA LEU A 37 5.42 -14.30 13.28
C LEU A 37 6.56 -13.53 12.62
N LEU A 38 7.80 -14.06 12.68
CA LEU A 38 8.96 -13.45 12.02
C LEU A 38 8.76 -13.32 10.50
N ILE A 39 8.28 -14.39 9.85
CA ILE A 39 7.99 -14.37 8.40
C ILE A 39 6.94 -13.30 8.07
N ALA A 40 5.90 -13.16 8.88
CA ALA A 40 4.86 -12.15 8.66
C ALA A 40 5.41 -10.73 8.78
N VAL A 41 6.21 -10.45 9.81
CA VAL A 41 6.85 -9.13 10.01
C VAL A 41 7.78 -8.77 8.84
N VAL A 42 8.64 -9.71 8.43
CA VAL A 42 9.57 -9.48 7.30
C VAL A 42 8.80 -9.26 5.99
N LYS A 43 7.72 -10.03 5.78
CA LYS A 43 6.87 -9.87 4.58
C LYS A 43 6.20 -8.50 4.55
N GLU A 44 5.66 -8.03 5.66
CA GLU A 44 5.02 -6.72 5.77
C GLU A 44 5.99 -5.58 5.47
N GLU A 45 7.20 -5.65 6.04
CA GLU A 45 8.26 -4.66 5.78
C GLU A 45 8.68 -4.64 4.30
N LEU A 46 8.85 -5.82 3.70
CA LEU A 46 9.20 -5.94 2.28
C LEU A 46 8.10 -5.38 1.37
N GLU A 47 6.83 -5.69 1.65
CA GLU A 47 5.71 -5.16 0.88
C GLU A 47 5.57 -3.64 1.00
N GLU A 48 5.82 -3.07 2.18
CA GLU A 48 5.85 -1.63 2.40
C GLU A 48 6.98 -0.96 1.61
N ASN A 49 8.18 -1.54 1.63
CA ASN A 49 9.33 -1.04 0.87
C ASN A 49 9.04 -1.02 -0.64
N ILE A 50 8.53 -2.13 -1.18
CA ILE A 50 8.14 -2.24 -2.61
C ILE A 50 7.10 -1.17 -2.96
N LYS A 51 6.10 -0.97 -2.11
CA LYS A 51 5.05 0.04 -2.33
C LYS A 51 5.63 1.47 -2.37
N LEU A 52 6.50 1.81 -1.41
CA LEU A 52 7.16 3.12 -1.36
C LEU A 52 8.06 3.34 -2.58
N LYS A 53 8.90 2.35 -2.91
CA LYS A 53 9.83 2.43 -4.03
C LYS A 53 9.11 2.52 -5.37
N THR A 54 7.97 1.84 -5.52
CA THR A 54 7.08 1.96 -6.68
C THR A 54 6.56 3.40 -6.83
N ALA A 55 5.99 3.96 -5.76
CA ALA A 55 5.46 5.32 -5.77
C ALA A 55 6.54 6.37 -6.05
N ALA A 56 7.71 6.25 -5.40
CA ALA A 56 8.86 7.11 -5.64
C ALA A 56 9.34 7.06 -7.10
N SER A 57 9.33 5.86 -7.71
CA SER A 57 9.72 5.69 -9.12
C SER A 57 8.74 6.40 -10.07
N LEU A 58 7.44 6.26 -9.83
CA LEU A 58 6.41 6.94 -10.62
C LEU A 58 6.52 8.47 -10.50
N ARG A 59 6.81 8.96 -9.29
CA ARG A 59 7.06 10.38 -9.02
C ARG A 59 8.29 10.91 -9.74
N LYS A 60 9.37 10.15 -9.76
CA LYS A 60 10.60 10.51 -10.49
C LYS A 60 10.37 10.52 -12.00
N LEU A 61 9.60 9.58 -12.53
CA LEU A 61 9.24 9.54 -13.96
C LEU A 61 8.35 10.71 -14.40
N ILE A 62 7.38 11.12 -13.58
CA ILE A 62 6.49 12.23 -13.96
C ILE A 62 7.19 13.60 -13.87
N ASN A 63 8.30 13.67 -13.12
CA ASN A 63 9.20 14.82 -12.99
C ASN A 63 8.46 16.16 -12.83
N CYS A 64 7.45 16.19 -11.96
CA CYS A 64 6.59 17.35 -11.74
C CYS A 64 6.63 17.76 -10.27
N GLU A 65 7.21 18.93 -10.00
CA GLU A 65 7.34 19.50 -8.65
C GLU A 65 6.07 20.23 -8.19
N ASP A 66 5.30 20.79 -9.12
CA ASP A 66 4.05 21.50 -8.82
C ASP A 66 2.91 20.51 -8.49
N ILE A 67 2.32 20.66 -7.31
CA ILE A 67 1.24 19.82 -6.78
C ILE A 67 -0.05 19.95 -7.61
N ALA A 68 -0.37 21.14 -8.12
CA ALA A 68 -1.58 21.35 -8.93
C ALA A 68 -1.44 20.65 -10.29
N VAL A 69 -0.30 20.85 -10.96
CA VAL A 69 0.04 20.20 -12.23
C VAL A 69 0.10 18.68 -12.07
N LEU A 70 0.60 18.21 -10.93
CA LEU A 70 0.63 16.79 -10.59
C LEU A 70 -0.78 16.20 -10.39
N SER A 71 -1.66 16.92 -9.68
CA SER A 71 -3.06 16.52 -9.48
C SER A 71 -3.83 16.41 -10.80
N ASP A 72 -3.54 17.33 -11.74
CA ASP A 72 -4.07 17.28 -13.09
C ASP A 72 -3.50 16.11 -13.88
N SER A 73 -2.21 15.81 -13.69
CA SER A 73 -1.56 14.65 -14.30
C SER A 73 -2.21 13.34 -13.85
N TYR A 74 -2.55 13.20 -12.56
CA TYR A 74 -3.30 12.03 -12.07
C TYR A 74 -4.66 11.89 -12.74
N ASN A 75 -5.37 13.01 -12.94
CA ASN A 75 -6.66 12.99 -13.62
C ASN A 75 -6.52 12.58 -15.09
N LYS A 76 -5.51 13.12 -15.80
CA LYS A 76 -5.23 12.76 -17.21
C LYS A 76 -4.91 11.27 -17.36
N ILE A 77 -4.03 10.74 -16.50
CA ILE A 77 -3.68 9.31 -16.48
C ILE A 77 -4.93 8.47 -16.21
N ALA A 78 -5.72 8.84 -15.20
CA ALA A 78 -6.93 8.14 -14.83
C ALA A 78 -7.95 8.07 -15.98
N LEU A 79 -8.17 9.18 -16.68
CA LEU A 79 -9.04 9.25 -17.85
C LEU A 79 -8.52 8.39 -19.00
N ALA A 80 -7.21 8.39 -19.26
CA ALA A 80 -6.61 7.61 -20.34
C ALA A 80 -6.77 6.09 -20.15
N ILE A 81 -6.81 5.61 -18.91
CA ILE A 81 -6.92 4.17 -18.58
C ILE A 81 -8.31 3.76 -18.08
N GLY A 82 -9.27 4.67 -18.05
CA GLY A 82 -10.63 4.41 -17.54
C GLY A 82 -10.68 4.07 -16.05
N MET A 83 -9.78 4.63 -15.23
CA MET A 83 -9.67 4.37 -13.79
C MET A 83 -10.13 5.59 -12.96
N ARG A 84 -10.47 5.37 -11.69
CA ARG A 84 -10.74 6.47 -10.75
C ARG A 84 -9.45 7.22 -10.43
N LYS A 85 -9.49 8.56 -10.43
CA LYS A 85 -8.36 9.42 -10.01
C LYS A 85 -7.79 9.03 -8.64
N GLY A 86 -8.66 8.63 -7.70
CA GLY A 86 -8.25 8.17 -6.38
C GLY A 86 -7.27 6.99 -6.42
N THR A 87 -7.50 6.00 -7.29
CA THR A 87 -6.61 4.84 -7.41
C THR A 87 -5.23 5.22 -7.96
N VAL A 88 -5.19 6.10 -8.95
CA VAL A 88 -3.92 6.65 -9.48
C VAL A 88 -3.20 7.42 -8.38
N SER A 89 -3.90 8.35 -7.71
CA SER A 89 -3.36 9.12 -6.59
C SER A 89 -2.81 8.21 -5.48
N ASP A 90 -3.55 7.18 -5.07
CA ASP A 90 -3.11 6.26 -4.02
C ASP A 90 -1.85 5.50 -4.41
N THR A 91 -1.71 5.15 -5.69
CA THR A 91 -0.51 4.50 -6.22
C THR A 91 0.70 5.43 -6.17
N PHE A 92 0.56 6.66 -6.65
CA PHE A 92 1.63 7.67 -6.64
C PHE A 92 2.00 8.18 -5.24
N ASN A 93 1.15 7.93 -4.25
CA ASN A 93 1.37 8.33 -2.86
C ASN A 93 1.64 7.15 -1.93
N ALA A 94 1.80 5.92 -2.46
CA ALA A 94 1.99 4.71 -1.65
C ALA A 94 0.90 4.49 -0.58
N ASN A 95 -0.33 4.94 -0.83
CA ASN A 95 -1.49 4.65 0.03
C ASN A 95 -2.03 3.25 -0.20
N SER A 96 -1.91 2.74 -1.43
CA SER A 96 -2.30 1.39 -1.79
C SER A 96 -1.22 0.72 -2.64
N LYS A 97 -1.23 -0.61 -2.63
CA LYS A 97 -0.39 -1.44 -3.50
C LYS A 97 -1.16 -1.68 -4.81
N PRO A 98 -0.68 -1.18 -5.96
CA PRO A 98 -1.32 -1.48 -7.23
C PRO A 98 -1.12 -2.96 -7.60
N SER A 99 -2.08 -3.55 -8.32
CA SER A 99 -1.81 -4.77 -9.07
C SER A 99 -0.77 -4.50 -10.16
N SER A 100 -0.08 -5.55 -10.63
CA SER A 100 0.86 -5.40 -11.76
C SER A 100 0.19 -4.84 -13.01
N SER A 101 -1.05 -5.26 -13.30
CA SER A 101 -1.86 -4.71 -14.41
C SER A 101 -2.10 -3.20 -14.25
N THR A 102 -2.49 -2.76 -13.05
CA THR A 102 -2.70 -1.34 -12.75
C THR A 102 -1.42 -0.53 -12.92
N LEU A 103 -0.30 -1.04 -12.38
CA LEU A 103 1.00 -0.38 -12.52
C LEU A 103 1.39 -0.23 -13.99
N PHE A 104 1.23 -1.29 -14.80
CA PHE A 104 1.58 -1.25 -16.22
C PHE A 104 0.68 -0.29 -17.02
N MET A 105 -0.62 -0.25 -16.72
CA MET A 105 -1.53 0.72 -17.34
C MET A 105 -1.12 2.16 -17.00
N ILE A 106 -0.77 2.44 -15.74
CA ILE A 106 -0.29 3.77 -15.32
C ILE A 106 0.99 4.14 -16.07
N ILE A 107 1.99 3.26 -16.11
CA ILE A 107 3.27 3.49 -16.79
C ILE A 107 3.04 3.80 -18.28
N ASN A 108 2.23 2.98 -18.96
CA ASN A 108 1.93 3.16 -20.38
C ASN A 108 1.16 4.46 -20.63
N ALA A 109 0.21 4.82 -19.77
CA ALA A 109 -0.55 6.07 -19.90
C ALA A 109 0.29 7.33 -19.64
N MET A 110 1.39 7.20 -18.91
CA MET A 110 2.41 8.25 -18.79
C MET A 110 3.31 8.35 -20.03
N GLY A 111 3.20 7.43 -21.00
CA GLY A 111 4.04 7.39 -22.19
C GLY A 111 5.39 6.70 -21.99
N TYR A 112 5.57 5.96 -20.89
CA TYR A 112 6.81 5.24 -20.60
C TYR A 112 6.66 3.73 -20.85
N SER A 113 7.78 3.05 -21.08
CA SER A 113 7.83 1.59 -21.09
C SER A 113 8.08 1.02 -19.69
N LEU A 114 7.82 -0.27 -19.51
CA LEU A 114 8.22 -0.97 -18.28
C LEU A 114 9.74 -0.95 -18.06
N SER A 115 10.54 -0.92 -19.14
CA SER A 115 11.99 -0.82 -19.04
C SER A 115 12.43 0.53 -18.48
N ASP A 116 11.77 1.62 -18.87
CA ASP A 116 12.07 2.96 -18.35
C ASP A 116 11.74 3.05 -16.86
N PHE A 117 10.59 2.48 -16.47
CA PHE A 117 10.25 2.32 -15.06
C PHE A 117 11.27 1.49 -14.29
N ALA A 118 11.68 0.34 -14.82
CA ALA A 118 12.64 -0.53 -14.16
C ALA A 118 13.99 0.16 -13.92
N LYS A 119 14.51 0.91 -14.90
CA LYS A 119 15.74 1.71 -14.74
C LYS A 119 15.62 2.71 -13.60
N VAL A 120 14.51 3.44 -13.53
CA VAL A 120 14.27 4.39 -12.44
C VAL A 120 14.16 3.66 -11.10
N TYR A 121 13.38 2.57 -11.06
CA TYR A 121 13.17 1.77 -9.85
C TYR A 121 14.48 1.22 -9.31
N GLU A 122 15.33 0.64 -10.16
CA GLU A 122 16.64 0.10 -9.77
C GLU A 122 17.63 1.20 -9.36
N SER A 123 17.54 2.39 -9.96
CA SER A 123 18.41 3.53 -9.61
C SER A 123 18.11 4.16 -8.24
N LEU A 124 16.92 3.95 -7.68
CA LEU A 124 16.53 4.56 -6.41
C LEU A 124 17.32 3.97 -5.24
N THR A 125 18.00 4.86 -4.52
CA THR A 125 18.71 4.57 -3.28
C THR A 125 17.73 4.49 -2.09
N ASP A 126 18.16 3.79 -1.03
CA ASP A 126 17.37 3.72 0.21
C ASP A 126 17.15 5.10 0.85
N VAL A 127 18.07 6.04 0.63
CA VAL A 127 17.96 7.42 1.11
C VAL A 127 16.80 8.13 0.41
N GLU A 128 16.75 8.09 -0.92
CA GLU A 128 15.66 8.69 -1.70
C GLU A 128 14.28 8.09 -1.34
N VAL A 129 14.22 6.77 -1.11
CA VAL A 129 12.97 6.11 -0.69
C VAL A 129 12.54 6.57 0.71
N LYS A 130 13.48 6.76 1.63
CA LYS A 130 13.20 7.30 2.97
C LYS A 130 12.75 8.76 2.92
N GLU A 131 13.39 9.59 2.11
CA GLU A 131 12.98 10.99 1.89
C GLU A 131 11.56 11.08 1.32
N PHE A 132 11.24 10.22 0.34
CA PHE A 132 9.89 10.09 -0.17
C PHE A 132 8.88 9.74 0.92
N LYS A 133 9.22 8.78 1.80
CA LYS A 133 8.35 8.40 2.94
C LYS A 133 8.11 9.57 3.90
N VAL A 134 9.14 10.38 4.19
CA VAL A 134 9.02 11.54 5.10
C VAL A 134 8.19 12.65 4.48
N SER A 135 8.46 13.02 3.22
CA SER A 135 7.72 14.08 2.51
C SER A 135 6.21 13.78 2.38
N LYS A 136 5.82 12.51 2.32
CA LYS A 136 4.41 12.09 2.37
C LYS A 136 3.72 12.47 3.68
N ASN A 137 4.41 12.36 4.82
CA ASN A 137 3.82 12.53 6.15
C ASN A 137 3.68 14.00 6.59
N GLN A 138 4.16 14.95 5.78
CA GLN A 138 4.07 16.38 6.05
C GLN A 138 2.87 17.06 5.37
N LYS A 139 1.95 16.26 4.79
CA LYS A 139 0.71 16.73 4.14
C LYS A 139 -0.53 16.37 4.92
#